data_AF-W7B2C1-F1
#
_entry.id   AF-W7B2C1-F1
#
_cell.length_a   1.000
_cell.length_b   1.000
_cell.length_c   1.000
_cell.angle_alpha   90.00
_cell.angle_beta   90.00
_cell.angle_gamma   90.00
#
_symmetry.space_group_name_H-M   'P 1'
#
loop_
_entity.id
_entity.type
_entity.pdbx_description
1 polymer ?
#
loop_
_entity_poly.entity_id
_entity_poly.type
_entity_poly.pdbx_seq_one_letter_code
_entity_poly.pdbx_strand_id
1 'polypeptide(L)'
;MKSKLEQSSELLETSAALLRCPICTSGVTFRAPRSLVCSQNHSFDLAKPGYLFLLRHAAKPTKYDQLLFEARKRFIMTGFFQETMEAVLAQVEALEKKRARPFRCRFWRREPPVLFNRATGEKGEFGFWI
;
A
#
# COMPACT_ATOMS: atom_id res chain seq x y z
N MET A 1 -8.22 -16.88 21.44
CA MET A 1 -7.28 -15.84 20.94
C MET A 1 -6.95 -16.16 19.49
N LYS A 2 -7.09 -15.20 18.57
CA LYS A 2 -6.70 -15.37 17.16
C LYS A 2 -5.16 -15.33 17.05
N SER A 3 -4.59 -16.14 16.16
CA SER A 3 -3.15 -16.11 15.89
C SER A 3 -2.77 -14.83 15.13
N LYS A 4 -1.49 -14.40 15.21
CA LYS A 4 -0.98 -13.23 14.45
C LYS A 4 -1.24 -13.35 12.95
N LEU A 5 -1.15 -14.57 12.42
CA LEU A 5 -1.38 -14.87 11.01
C LEU A 5 -2.87 -14.70 10.64
N GLU A 6 -3.79 -15.15 11.49
CA GLU A 6 -5.23 -14.96 11.29
C GLU A 6 -5.62 -13.49 11.36
N GLN A 7 -5.08 -12.75 12.33
CA GLN A 7 -5.31 -11.31 12.45
C GLN A 7 -4.83 -10.57 11.19
N SER A 8 -3.65 -10.91 10.68
CA SER A 8 -3.11 -10.31 9.45
C SER A 8 -3.95 -10.67 8.23
N SER A 9 -4.46 -11.90 8.16
CA SER A 9 -5.34 -12.37 7.08
C SER A 9 -6.65 -11.58 7.03
N GLU A 10 -7.32 -11.41 8.16
CA GLU A 10 -8.59 -10.68 8.27
C GLU A 10 -8.42 -9.19 7.94
N LEU A 11 -7.30 -8.59 8.38
CA LEU A 11 -6.94 -7.23 8.01
C LEU A 11 -6.73 -7.08 6.50
N LEU A 12 -6.02 -8.03 5.86
CA LEU A 12 -5.79 -8.00 4.42
C LEU A 12 -7.06 -8.21 3.62
N GLU A 13 -7.95 -9.08 4.08
CA GLU A 13 -9.25 -9.29 3.45
C GLU A 13 -10.11 -8.01 3.48
N THR A 14 -10.19 -7.35 4.63
CA THR A 14 -10.96 -6.10 4.79
C THR A 14 -10.33 -4.92 4.03
N SER A 15 -9.01 -4.89 3.92
CA SER A 15 -8.26 -3.78 3.31
C SER A 15 -7.86 -4.00 1.84
N ALA A 16 -8.20 -5.15 1.24
CA ALA A 16 -7.76 -5.52 -0.11
C ALA A 16 -8.11 -4.46 -1.17
N ALA A 17 -9.26 -3.80 -1.04
CA ALA A 17 -9.71 -2.73 -1.94
C ALA A 17 -8.82 -1.47 -1.92
N LEU A 18 -8.03 -1.27 -0.86
CA LEU A 18 -7.07 -0.16 -0.74
C LEU A 18 -5.72 -0.47 -1.41
N LEU A 19 -5.50 -1.74 -1.79
CA LEU A 19 -4.24 -2.21 -2.35
C LEU A 19 -4.32 -2.35 -3.87
N ARG A 20 -3.16 -2.27 -4.52
CA ARG A 20 -3.00 -2.52 -5.95
C ARG A 20 -1.80 -3.40 -6.19
N CYS A 21 -1.83 -4.15 -7.28
CA CYS A 21 -0.72 -4.99 -7.68
C CYS A 21 0.51 -4.11 -8.03
N PRO A 22 1.68 -4.33 -7.41
CA PRO A 22 2.90 -3.57 -7.73
C PRO A 22 3.46 -3.87 -9.13
N ILE A 23 2.97 -4.94 -9.79
CA ILE A 23 3.45 -5.38 -11.10
C ILE A 23 2.62 -4.79 -12.24
N CYS A 24 1.28 -4.90 -12.15
CA CYS A 24 0.37 -4.49 -13.22
C CYS A 24 -0.58 -3.35 -12.81
N THR A 25 -0.50 -2.86 -11.57
CA THR A 25 -1.37 -1.79 -11.01
C THR A 25 -2.87 -2.09 -10.97
N SER A 26 -3.29 -3.29 -11.37
CA SER A 26 -4.69 -3.70 -11.27
C SER A 26 -5.09 -3.98 -9.81
N GLY A 27 -6.41 -4.00 -9.58
CA GLY A 27 -6.96 -4.35 -8.28
C GLY A 27 -6.53 -5.75 -7.85
N VAL A 28 -6.41 -5.94 -6.54
CA VAL A 28 -6.09 -7.23 -5.91
C VAL A 28 -7.27 -7.70 -5.10
N THR A 29 -7.46 -9.02 -5.05
CA THR A 29 -8.43 -9.68 -4.19
C THR A 29 -7.72 -10.65 -3.27
N PHE A 30 -8.23 -10.81 -2.06
CA PHE A 30 -7.73 -11.83 -1.15
C PHE A 30 -8.37 -13.18 -1.51
N ARG A 31 -7.53 -14.17 -1.78
CA ARG A 31 -7.95 -15.55 -2.07
C ARG A 31 -7.47 -16.48 -0.96
N ALA A 32 -8.36 -17.39 -0.58
CA ALA A 32 -8.02 -18.48 0.34
C ALA A 32 -6.94 -19.39 -0.29
N PRO A 33 -5.98 -19.92 0.49
CA PRO A 33 -5.94 -19.85 1.95
C PRO A 33 -5.43 -18.52 2.52
N ARG A 34 -4.37 -17.90 1.96
CA ARG A 34 -3.81 -16.62 2.47
C ARG A 34 -2.99 -15.85 1.43
N SER A 35 -3.55 -15.58 0.24
CA SER A 35 -2.81 -14.96 -0.87
C SER A 35 -3.56 -13.78 -1.48
N LEU A 36 -2.85 -12.70 -1.82
CA LEU A 36 -3.40 -11.60 -2.62
C LEU A 36 -3.15 -11.89 -4.10
N VAL A 37 -4.22 -11.87 -4.91
CA VAL A 37 -4.16 -12.17 -6.33
C VAL A 37 -4.77 -11.02 -7.13
N CYS A 38 -4.07 -10.59 -8.18
CA CYS A 38 -4.60 -9.58 -9.11
C CYS A 38 -5.32 -10.23 -10.30
N SER A 39 -6.03 -9.43 -11.10
CA SER A 39 -6.70 -9.89 -12.33
C SER A 39 -5.76 -10.51 -13.38
N GLN A 40 -4.48 -10.13 -13.35
CA GLN A 40 -3.41 -10.67 -14.22
C GLN A 40 -2.69 -11.88 -13.58
N ASN A 41 -3.27 -12.47 -12.53
CA ASN A 41 -2.81 -13.68 -11.86
C ASN A 41 -1.44 -13.60 -11.17
N HIS A 42 -0.94 -12.40 -10.86
CA HIS A 42 0.17 -12.23 -9.91
C HIS A 42 -0.32 -12.52 -8.49
N SER A 43 0.37 -13.43 -7.79
CA SER A 43 0.06 -13.85 -6.42
C SER A 43 1.13 -13.38 -5.44
N PHE A 44 0.70 -12.92 -4.28
CA PHE A 44 1.54 -12.56 -3.13
C PHE A 44 1.07 -13.31 -1.90
N ASP A 45 1.89 -14.23 -1.40
CA ASP A 45 1.53 -15.09 -0.28
C ASP A 45 1.85 -14.43 1.06
N LEU A 46 0.95 -14.60 2.03
CA LEU A 46 1.14 -14.11 3.40
C LEU A 46 2.13 -14.99 4.16
N ALA A 47 3.26 -14.39 4.55
CA ALA A 47 4.26 -15.09 5.36
C ALA A 47 3.77 -15.31 6.80
N LYS A 48 4.32 -16.32 7.48
CA LYS A 48 4.00 -16.65 8.89
C LYS A 48 4.04 -15.45 9.85
N PRO A 49 4.98 -14.49 9.71
CA PRO A 49 5.02 -13.32 10.60
C PRO A 49 3.92 -12.27 10.32
N GLY A 50 3.13 -12.42 9.26
CA GLY A 50 2.01 -11.52 8.94
C GLY A 50 2.31 -10.43 7.90
N TYR A 51 3.37 -10.57 7.10
CA TYR A 51 3.70 -9.62 6.02
C TYR A 51 3.69 -10.29 4.64
N LEU A 52 3.56 -9.47 3.59
CA LEU A 52 3.58 -9.89 2.19
C LEU A 52 4.92 -9.53 1.54
N PHE A 53 5.47 -10.43 0.75
CA PHE A 53 6.64 -10.13 -0.06
C PHE A 53 6.22 -9.61 -1.43
N LEU A 54 6.35 -8.31 -1.65
CA LEU A 54 5.89 -7.62 -2.86
C LEU A 54 6.98 -7.43 -3.93
N LEU A 55 8.21 -7.87 -3.66
CA LEU A 55 9.32 -7.75 -4.60
C LEU A 55 9.25 -8.86 -5.66
N ARG A 56 9.53 -8.50 -6.92
CA ARG A 56 9.54 -9.43 -8.05
C ARG A 56 10.75 -10.36 -8.06
N HIS A 57 11.86 -9.91 -7.47
CA HIS A 57 13.13 -10.61 -7.47
C HIS A 57 13.72 -10.61 -6.06
N ALA A 58 14.57 -11.60 -5.78
CA ALA A 58 15.34 -11.64 -4.56
C ALA A 58 16.12 -10.33 -4.40
N ALA A 59 16.12 -9.79 -3.17
CA ALA A 59 16.90 -8.61 -2.85
C ALA A 59 18.37 -8.89 -3.16
N LYS A 60 19.03 -7.96 -3.88
CA LYS A 60 20.47 -8.04 -4.09
C LYS A 60 21.18 -8.03 -2.73
N PRO A 61 22.31 -8.74 -2.57
CA PRO A 61 23.07 -8.69 -1.34
C PRO A 61 23.42 -7.23 -1.04
N THR A 62 22.99 -6.77 0.13
CA THR A 62 23.23 -5.41 0.59
C THR A 62 24.25 -5.44 1.72
N LYS A 63 24.80 -4.27 2.06
CA LYS A 63 25.66 -4.10 3.25
C LYS A 63 24.87 -4.11 4.58
N TYR A 64 23.59 -4.51 4.55
CA TYR A 64 22.72 -4.55 5.72
C TYR A 64 22.59 -5.99 6.20
N ASP A 65 23.40 -6.33 7.20
CA ASP A 65 23.36 -7.60 7.89
C ASP A 65 22.55 -7.51 9.19
N GLN A 66 22.30 -8.66 9.82
CA GLN A 66 21.56 -8.74 11.07
C GLN A 66 22.27 -7.98 12.21
N LEU A 67 23.61 -8.00 12.24
CA LEU A 67 24.40 -7.32 13.28
C LEU A 67 24.19 -5.81 13.25
N LEU A 68 24.15 -5.21 12.06
CA LEU A 68 23.86 -3.78 11.88
C LEU A 68 22.45 -3.44 12.37
N PHE A 69 21.45 -4.28 12.08
CA PHE A 69 20.08 -4.05 12.56
C PHE A 69 19.98 -4.13 14.10
N GLU A 70 20.66 -5.10 14.73
CA GLU A 70 20.68 -5.19 16.19
C GLU A 70 21.43 -4.03 16.85
N ALA A 71 22.54 -3.59 16.26
CA ALA A 71 23.26 -2.40 16.73
C ALA A 71 22.37 -1.14 16.66
N ARG A 72 21.69 -0.92 15.54
CA ARG A 72 20.73 0.19 15.36
C ARG A 72 19.58 0.10 16.35
N LYS A 73 19.02 -1.10 16.57
CA LYS A 73 17.95 -1.30 17.55
C LYS A 73 18.40 -0.87 18.95
N ARG A 74 19.58 -1.32 19.40
CA ARG A 74 20.13 -0.92 20.71
C ARG A 74 20.29 0.60 20.82
N PHE A 75 20.80 1.24 19.78
CA PHE A 75 20.95 2.69 19.75
C PHE A 75 19.63 3.44 19.76
N ILE A 76 18.63 3.01 18.98
CA ILE A 76 17.29 3.63 18.97
C ILE A 76 16.62 3.49 20.34
N MET A 77 16.80 2.35 21.01
CA MET A 77 16.23 2.09 22.34
C MET A 77 16.83 2.95 23.46
N THR A 78 17.94 3.68 23.24
CA THR A 78 18.46 4.64 24.22
C THR A 78 17.60 5.90 24.33
N GLY A 79 16.63 6.09 23.43
CA GLY A 79 15.83 7.31 23.34
C GLY A 79 16.50 8.41 22.54
N PHE A 80 17.64 8.17 21.87
CA PHE A 80 18.36 9.18 21.10
C PHE A 80 17.48 9.92 20.07
N PHE A 81 16.54 9.21 19.42
CA PHE A 81 15.64 9.81 18.43
C PHE A 81 14.33 10.32 19.01
N GLN A 82 14.12 10.25 20.33
CA GLN A 82 12.83 10.53 20.95
C GLN A 82 12.34 11.96 20.66
N GLU A 83 13.18 12.98 20.88
CA GLU A 83 12.82 14.37 20.62
C GLU A 83 12.48 14.61 19.13
N THR A 84 13.22 13.96 18.23
CA THR A 84 12.95 14.05 16.79
C THR A 84 11.63 13.38 16.43
N MET A 85 11.34 12.22 17.02
CA MET A 85 10.05 11.52 16.83
C MET A 85 8.89 12.36 17.33
N GLU A 86 9.01 12.95 18.53
CA GLU A 86 7.99 13.83 19.11
C GLU A 86 7.74 15.06 18.23
N ALA A 87 8.80 15.70 17.73
CA ALA A 87 8.68 16.83 16.81
C ALA A 87 7.95 16.45 15.51
N VAL A 88 8.27 15.30 14.92
CA VAL A 88 7.59 14.81 13.71
C VAL A 88 6.12 14.48 13.98
N LEU A 89 5.82 13.83 15.10
CA LEU A 89 4.44 13.51 15.50
C LEU A 89 3.60 14.78 15.67
N ALA A 90 4.13 15.80 16.34
CA ALA A 90 3.47 17.09 16.49
C ALA A 90 3.13 17.74 15.14
N GLN A 91 4.00 17.62 14.14
CA GLN A 91 3.75 18.12 12.78
C GLN A 91 2.64 17.31 12.08
N VAL A 92 2.64 15.98 12.19
CA VAL A 92 1.60 15.12 11.60
C VAL A 92 0.23 15.46 12.21
N GLU A 93 0.13 15.56 13.53
CA GLU A 93 -1.12 15.93 14.22
C GLU A 93 -1.62 17.32 13.81
N ALA A 94 -0.71 18.29 13.66
CA ALA A 94 -1.05 19.63 13.19
C ALA A 94 -1.60 19.60 11.75
N LEU A 95 -1.06 18.74 10.88
CA LEU A 95 -1.55 18.56 9.51
C LEU A 95 -2.90 17.84 9.48
N GLU A 96 -3.12 16.83 10.30
CA GLU A 96 -4.42 16.14 10.40
C GLU A 96 -5.53 17.09 10.86
N LYS A 97 -5.27 17.93 11.86
CA LYS A 97 -6.20 18.98 12.32
C LYS A 97 -6.55 19.97 11.20
N LYS A 98 -5.57 20.33 10.35
CA LYS A 98 -5.80 21.19 9.17
C LYS A 98 -6.59 20.46 8.08
N ARG A 99 -6.38 19.15 7.92
CA ARG A 99 -6.99 18.27 6.91
C ARG A 99 -8.41 17.81 7.26
N ALA A 100 -8.87 18.01 8.50
CA ALA A 100 -10.27 17.89 8.89
C ALA A 100 -11.20 18.90 8.19
N ARG A 101 -10.64 19.90 7.47
CA ARG A 101 -11.37 20.66 6.44
C ARG A 101 -11.50 19.77 5.21
N PRO A 102 -12.70 19.57 4.65
CA PRO A 102 -12.95 18.58 3.60
C PRO A 102 -11.92 18.75 2.48
N PHE A 103 -11.07 17.74 2.37
CA PHE A 103 -10.01 17.68 1.40
C PHE A 103 -10.66 17.59 0.01
N ARG A 104 -10.95 18.72 -0.61
CA ARG A 104 -11.26 18.81 -2.05
C ARG A 104 -9.95 18.55 -2.80
N CYS A 105 -9.51 17.29 -2.82
CA CYS A 105 -8.41 16.88 -3.68
C CYS A 105 -8.87 16.90 -5.12
N ARG A 106 -8.39 17.88 -5.89
CA ARG A 106 -8.59 17.95 -7.34
C ARG A 106 -7.74 16.90 -8.10
N PHE A 107 -6.82 16.20 -7.42
CA PHE A 107 -5.83 15.31 -8.05
C PHE A 107 -6.30 13.86 -8.23
N TRP A 108 -7.21 13.35 -7.39
CA TRP A 108 -7.73 11.97 -7.47
C TRP A 108 -9.00 11.82 -8.34
N ARG A 109 -9.42 12.89 -9.03
CA ARG A 109 -10.34 12.85 -10.17
C ARG A 109 -9.51 13.01 -11.46
N ARG A 110 -8.70 12.01 -11.81
CA ARG A 110 -8.52 11.74 -13.24
C ARG A 110 -9.73 10.92 -13.65
N GLU A 111 -10.74 11.59 -14.20
CA GLU A 111 -11.52 10.94 -15.25
C GLU A 111 -10.51 10.34 -16.25
N PRO A 112 -10.72 9.10 -16.71
CA PRO A 112 -9.86 8.57 -17.77
C PRO A 112 -9.89 9.56 -18.94
N PRO A 113 -8.76 9.84 -19.60
CA PRO A 113 -8.78 10.72 -20.74
C PRO A 113 -9.73 10.12 -21.78
N VAL A 114 -10.83 10.81 -22.06
CA VAL A 114 -11.63 10.57 -23.25
C VAL A 114 -10.69 10.70 -24.44
N LEU A 115 -10.36 9.57 -25.08
CA LEU A 115 -9.65 9.57 -26.34
C LEU A 115 -10.57 10.21 -27.37
N PHE A 116 -10.37 11.51 -27.60
CA PHE A 116 -11.02 12.23 -28.68
C PHE A 116 -10.47 11.69 -30.00
N ASN A 117 -11.26 10.86 -30.69
CA ASN A 117 -10.91 10.33 -31.98
C ASN A 117 -10.97 11.45 -33.03
N ARG A 118 -9.80 11.96 -33.42
CA ARG A 118 -9.67 13.04 -34.41
C ARG A 118 -10.09 12.66 -35.84
N ALA A 119 -10.44 11.39 -36.10
CA ALA A 119 -10.82 10.93 -37.42
C ALA A 119 -12.30 11.16 -37.78
N THR A 120 -13.21 11.29 -36.80
CA THR A 120 -14.66 11.27 -37.10
C THR A 120 -15.52 12.31 -36.37
N GLY A 121 -14.96 13.19 -35.54
CA GLY A 121 -15.69 14.37 -35.06
C GLY A 121 -16.94 14.15 -34.20
N GLU A 122 -17.21 12.93 -33.72
CA GLU A 122 -18.37 12.62 -32.88
C GLU A 122 -17.97 12.14 -31.48
N LYS A 123 -18.72 12.61 -30.46
CA LYS A 123 -18.58 12.19 -29.06
C LYS A 123 -19.35 10.89 -28.86
N GLY A 124 -18.66 9.75 -28.86
CA GLY A 124 -19.26 8.46 -28.51
C GLY A 124 -19.51 8.37 -27.01
N GLU A 125 -20.78 8.38 -26.59
CA GLU A 125 -21.20 7.90 -25.28
C GLU A 125 -21.01 6.38 -25.24
N PHE A 126 -20.23 5.86 -24.29
CA PHE A 126 -20.20 4.43 -24.01
C PHE A 126 -20.71 4.13 -22.60
N GLY A 127 -21.97 3.69 -22.61
CA GLY A 127 -22.55 2.58 -21.85
C GLY A 127 -21.80 2.06 -20.63
N PHE A 128 -22.46 2.26 -19.50
CA PHE A 128 -22.35 1.49 -18.26
C PHE A 128 -22.34 -0.01 -18.53
N TRP A 129 -21.22 -0.68 -18.24
CA TRP A 129 -21.18 -2.13 -18.04
C TRP A 129 -20.35 -2.44 -16.80
N ILE A 130 -21.03 -3.15 -15.90
CA ILE A 130 -20.62 -3.95 -14.74
C ILE A 130 -19.15 -4.39 -14.72
#